data_AF-A0A415MST7-F1
#
_entry.id   AF-A0A415MST7-F1
#
_cell.length_a   1.000
_cell.length_b   1.000
_cell.length_c   1.000
_cell.angle_alpha   90.00
_cell.angle_beta   90.00
_cell.angle_gamma   90.00
#
_symmetry.space_group_name_H-M   'P 1'
#
loop_
_entity.id
_entity.type
_entity.pdbx_description
1 polymer ?
#
loop_
_entity_poly.entity_id
_entity_poly.type
_entity_poly.pdbx_seq_one_letter_code
_entity_poly.pdbx_strand_id
1 'polypeptide(L)'
;TFMRMKEDAMKNGQTKPGYNLQIGTENQFLIDFRLFPNPTDTLTLIPFFHSFQHRYNRLPAVGVADSGYGSEENYRFMQENGIEAFVKYNFFHKEQRPRYTPNPFHAESLHYNTEEDYYVCPMGQRMNRIGTRRDKTASGYITESARYKAQNCEGCPLRGSCFKAQGNRIIEVNHRLNQYKRQAREILLSEEGIKHRGRRCIEPEAVFGQMKYNMAYRRFRHKGEDKVTMDFAFFAIAFNIKKMCAKLLKAGKGGTARIICILIRTIMTQYTRNIAAYYQISEKRVA
;
A
#
# COMPACT_ATOMS: atom_id res chain seq x y z
N THR A 1 -1.23 -18.74 5.06
CA THR A 1 -2.30 -17.73 4.93
C THR A 1 -3.09 -17.96 3.67
N PHE A 2 -4.41 -17.77 3.72
CA PHE A 2 -5.30 -17.85 2.55
C PHE A 2 -5.77 -16.45 2.16
N MET A 3 -5.74 -16.13 0.87
CA MET A 3 -6.10 -14.82 0.33
C MET A 3 -6.99 -14.96 -0.90
N ARG A 4 -7.86 -13.98 -1.11
CA ARG A 4 -8.60 -13.86 -2.37
C ARG A 4 -7.67 -13.33 -3.44
N MET A 5 -7.47 -14.11 -4.51
CA MET A 5 -6.57 -13.72 -5.59
C MET A 5 -7.28 -12.77 -6.56
N LYS A 6 -6.56 -11.77 -7.09
CA LYS A 6 -7.08 -10.90 -8.17
C LYS A 6 -7.35 -11.71 -9.44
N GLU A 7 -6.48 -12.68 -9.73
CA GLU A 7 -6.69 -13.66 -10.80
C GLU A 7 -7.43 -14.88 -10.23
N ASP A 8 -8.76 -14.86 -10.38
CA ASP A 8 -9.62 -15.99 -10.04
C ASP A 8 -10.23 -16.59 -11.32
N ALA A 9 -9.50 -17.54 -11.92
CA ALA A 9 -9.94 -18.23 -13.13
C ALA A 9 -11.31 -18.93 -12.97
N MET A 10 -11.68 -19.32 -11.75
CA MET A 10 -12.96 -19.98 -11.46
C MET A 10 -14.07 -18.97 -11.09
N LYS A 11 -13.73 -17.69 -10.86
CA LYS A 11 -14.62 -16.61 -10.39
C LYS A 11 -15.50 -16.98 -9.17
N ASN A 12 -15.10 -18.00 -8.42
CA ASN A 12 -15.89 -18.54 -7.30
C ASN A 12 -15.53 -17.87 -5.98
N GLY A 13 -14.57 -16.93 -5.98
CA GLY A 13 -14.16 -16.19 -4.79
C GLY A 13 -13.38 -17.03 -3.78
N GLN A 14 -12.96 -18.24 -4.14
CA GLN A 14 -12.26 -19.14 -3.24
C GLN A 14 -10.89 -18.56 -2.85
N THR A 15 -10.60 -18.59 -1.56
CA THR A 15 -9.31 -18.17 -1.04
C THR A 15 -8.26 -19.23 -1.37
N LYS A 16 -7.05 -18.78 -1.72
CA LYS A 16 -5.92 -19.64 -2.08
C LYS A 16 -4.75 -19.34 -1.15
N PRO A 17 -3.88 -20.33 -0.87
CA PRO A 17 -2.68 -20.07 -0.10
C PRO A 17 -1.84 -19.01 -0.81
N GLY A 18 -1.51 -17.93 -0.09
CA GLY A 18 -0.83 -16.78 -0.68
C GLY A 18 -0.30 -15.82 0.38
N TYR A 19 0.66 -15.01 -0.06
CA TYR A 19 1.23 -13.90 0.71
C TYR A 19 1.00 -12.60 -0.06
N ASN A 20 0.81 -11.52 0.69
CA ASN A 20 0.79 -10.19 0.13
C ASN A 20 2.23 -9.68 0.04
N LEU A 21 2.78 -9.67 -1.19
CA LEU A 21 4.12 -9.20 -1.46
C LEU A 21 4.13 -7.68 -1.64
N GLN A 22 4.84 -6.99 -0.77
CA GLN A 22 5.15 -5.57 -0.92
C GLN A 22 6.58 -5.37 -1.35
N ILE A 23 6.79 -4.42 -2.27
CA ILE A 23 8.10 -4.05 -2.78
C ILE A 23 8.27 -2.53 -2.67
N GLY A 24 9.48 -2.11 -2.33
CA GLY A 24 9.96 -0.75 -2.49
C GLY A 24 10.77 -0.69 -3.77
N THR A 25 10.59 0.36 -4.56
CA THR A 25 11.35 0.56 -5.79
C THR A 25 11.92 1.96 -5.88
N GLU A 26 13.13 2.07 -6.41
CA GLU A 26 13.75 3.34 -6.78
C GLU A 26 14.50 3.18 -8.10
N ASN A 27 14.25 4.08 -9.06
CA ASN A 27 14.76 3.98 -10.42
C ASN A 27 14.53 2.59 -11.03
N GLN A 28 13.40 1.99 -10.64
CA GLN A 28 12.88 0.74 -11.10
C GLN A 28 13.77 -0.46 -10.65
N PHE A 29 14.66 -0.26 -9.68
CA PHE A 29 15.36 -1.30 -8.90
C PHE A 29 14.54 -1.64 -7.64
N LEU A 30 14.60 -2.90 -7.20
CA LEU A 30 14.04 -3.33 -5.93
C LEU A 30 14.98 -2.93 -4.79
N ILE A 31 14.51 -2.11 -3.85
CA ILE A 31 15.31 -1.65 -2.70
C ILE A 31 14.96 -2.41 -1.42
N ASP A 32 13.68 -2.77 -1.23
CA ASP A 32 13.25 -3.64 -0.14
C ASP A 32 12.04 -4.44 -0.57
N PHE A 33 11.77 -5.55 0.12
CA PHE A 33 10.56 -6.32 -0.08
C PHE A 33 10.16 -7.01 1.22
N ARG A 34 8.86 -7.28 1.37
CA ARG A 34 8.35 -8.06 2.50
C ARG A 34 7.09 -8.81 2.13
N LEU A 35 6.91 -9.97 2.74
CA LEU A 35 5.72 -10.80 2.62
C LEU A 35 4.84 -10.58 3.84
N PHE A 36 3.54 -10.42 3.61
CA PHE A 36 2.57 -10.21 4.67
C PHE A 36 1.46 -11.26 4.62
N PRO A 37 0.94 -11.69 5.79
CA PRO A 37 -0.25 -12.53 5.85
C PRO A 37 -1.54 -11.71 5.70
N ASN A 38 -1.46 -10.38 5.69
CA ASN A 38 -2.63 -9.51 5.59
C ASN A 38 -3.12 -9.44 4.13
N PRO A 39 -4.42 -9.68 3.86
CA PRO A 39 -4.96 -9.56 2.51
C PRO A 39 -5.10 -8.11 2.05
N THR A 40 -5.18 -7.16 2.98
CA THR A 40 -5.24 -5.72 2.72
C THR A 40 -3.90 -5.05 2.98
N ASP A 41 -3.64 -3.96 2.26
CA ASP A 41 -2.35 -3.25 2.30
C ASP A 41 -2.22 -2.29 3.49
N THR A 42 -3.33 -1.90 4.12
CA THR A 42 -3.33 -0.87 5.16
C THR A 42 -2.37 -1.16 6.32
N LEU A 43 -2.28 -2.41 6.75
CA LEU A 43 -1.46 -2.82 7.90
C LEU A 43 -0.01 -3.16 7.54
N THR A 44 0.36 -3.10 6.25
CA THR A 44 1.68 -3.54 5.80
C THR A 44 2.70 -2.40 5.76
N LEU A 45 2.27 -1.13 5.69
CA LEU A 45 3.16 0.02 5.53
C LEU A 45 4.13 0.21 6.68
N ILE A 46 3.64 0.31 7.91
CA ILE A 46 4.50 0.56 9.08
C ILE A 46 5.52 -0.58 9.28
N PRO A 47 5.12 -1.87 9.28
CA PRO A 47 6.10 -2.96 9.31
C PRO A 47 7.08 -2.99 8.13
N PHE A 48 6.64 -2.54 6.94
CA PHE A 48 7.50 -2.41 5.77
C PHE A 48 8.54 -1.30 5.98
N PHE A 49 8.14 -0.16 6.53
CA PHE A 49 9.04 0.97 6.79
C PHE A 49 10.05 0.64 7.91
N HIS A 50 9.64 -0.13 8.93
CA HIS A 50 10.59 -0.66 9.91
C HIS A 50 11.58 -1.66 9.32
N SER A 51 11.17 -2.51 8.37
CA SER A 51 12.09 -3.36 7.61
C SER A 51 13.13 -2.53 6.86
N PHE A 52 12.66 -1.50 6.16
CA PHE A 52 13.53 -0.56 5.46
C PHE A 52 14.50 0.14 6.42
N GLN A 53 14.01 0.61 7.57
CA GLN A 53 14.83 1.24 8.61
C GLN A 53 15.89 0.29 9.15
N HIS A 54 15.54 -0.97 9.43
CA HIS A 54 16.51 -1.96 9.89
C HIS A 54 17.60 -2.21 8.85
N ARG A 55 17.26 -2.23 7.55
CA ARG A 55 18.21 -2.48 6.46
C ARG A 55 19.15 -1.29 6.20
N TYR A 56 18.63 -0.06 6.27
CA TYR A 56 19.35 1.14 5.85
C TYR A 56 19.71 2.09 6.99
N ASN A 57 19.38 1.72 8.23
CA ASN A 57 19.52 2.53 9.43
C ASN A 57 18.86 3.92 9.33
N ARG A 58 17.82 4.05 8.51
CA ARG A 58 17.06 5.28 8.29
C ARG A 58 15.69 4.99 7.69
N LEU A 59 14.72 5.86 7.95
CA LEU A 59 13.44 5.85 7.25
C LEU A 59 13.56 6.55 5.88
N PRO A 60 12.64 6.26 4.93
CA PRO A 60 12.61 7.00 3.67
C PRO A 60 12.20 8.46 3.92
N ALA A 61 12.78 9.40 3.18
CA ALA A 61 12.37 10.80 3.25
C ALA A 61 10.98 11.02 2.61
N VAL A 62 10.68 10.24 1.57
CA VAL A 62 9.44 10.36 0.78
C VAL A 62 8.76 9.00 0.71
N GLY A 63 7.49 8.93 1.10
CA GLY A 63 6.64 7.75 1.01
C GLY A 63 5.61 7.89 -0.11
N VAL A 64 5.74 7.11 -1.18
CA VAL A 64 4.77 7.07 -2.28
C VAL A 64 4.01 5.75 -2.23
N ALA A 65 2.69 5.79 -2.04
CA ALA A 65 1.88 4.59 -1.94
C ALA A 65 0.47 4.76 -2.50
N ASP A 66 -0.21 3.62 -2.72
CA ASP A 66 -1.56 3.60 -3.23
C ASP A 66 -2.63 3.91 -2.17
N SER A 67 -3.89 3.94 -2.59
CA SER A 67 -4.99 4.29 -1.69
C SER A 67 -5.25 3.26 -0.59
N GLY A 68 -4.82 2.01 -0.78
CA GLY A 68 -4.93 0.95 0.24
C GLY A 68 -4.14 1.24 1.50
N TYR A 69 -3.14 2.13 1.40
CA TYR A 69 -2.30 2.56 2.50
C TYR A 69 -2.80 3.81 3.23
N GLY A 70 -3.80 4.51 2.70
CA GLY A 70 -4.31 5.76 3.27
C GLY A 70 -5.19 5.55 4.51
N SER A 71 -4.57 5.43 5.68
CA SER A 71 -5.23 5.35 6.99
C SER A 71 -4.68 6.40 7.96
N GLU A 72 -5.46 6.72 9.00
CA GLU A 72 -5.04 7.68 10.04
C GLU A 72 -3.70 7.27 10.67
N GLU A 73 -3.59 5.99 11.05
CA GLU A 73 -2.39 5.42 11.66
C GLU A 73 -1.15 5.58 10.76
N ASN A 74 -1.28 5.28 9.47
CA ASN A 74 -0.16 5.40 8.53
C ASN A 74 0.23 6.86 8.29
N TYR A 75 -0.76 7.75 8.12
CA TYR A 75 -0.48 9.18 7.95
C TYR A 75 0.20 9.77 9.18
N ARG A 76 -0.29 9.42 10.37
CA ARG A 76 0.32 9.83 11.63
C ARG A 76 1.75 9.33 11.77
N PHE A 77 1.99 8.05 11.52
CA PHE A 77 3.33 7.48 11.56
C PHE A 77 4.30 8.21 10.61
N MET A 78 3.89 8.46 9.36
CA MET A 78 4.71 9.20 8.41
C MET A 78 4.99 10.62 8.88
N GLN A 79 3.97 11.34 9.38
CA GLN A 79 4.13 12.70 9.89
C GLN A 79 5.09 12.76 11.10
N GLU A 80 4.90 11.88 12.09
CA GLU A 80 5.72 11.83 13.32
C GLU A 80 7.19 11.48 13.03
N ASN A 81 7.45 10.78 11.93
CA ASN A 81 8.80 10.41 11.49
C ASN A 81 9.37 11.32 10.39
N GLY A 82 8.70 12.44 10.08
CA GLY A 82 9.18 13.41 9.08
C GLY A 82 9.20 12.88 7.64
N ILE A 83 8.36 11.90 7.31
CA ILE A 83 8.25 11.30 5.99
C ILE A 83 7.20 12.07 5.18
N GLU A 84 7.58 12.59 4.02
CA GLU A 84 6.63 13.25 3.12
C GLU A 84 5.72 12.23 2.44
N ALA A 85 4.43 12.30 2.75
CA ALA A 85 3.45 11.26 2.41
C ALA A 85 2.68 11.55 1.11
N PHE A 86 3.21 11.11 -0.03
CA PHE A 86 2.47 11.01 -1.30
C PHE A 86 1.61 9.75 -1.34
N VAL A 87 0.77 9.57 -0.32
CA VAL A 87 -0.09 8.40 -0.14
C VAL A 87 -1.54 8.79 -0.40
N LYS A 88 -2.15 8.14 -1.39
CA LYS A 88 -3.56 8.39 -1.73
C LYS A 88 -4.48 7.93 -0.60
N TYR A 89 -5.63 8.57 -0.47
CA TYR A 89 -6.75 8.03 0.31
C TYR A 89 -7.80 7.41 -0.63
N ASN A 90 -8.65 6.54 -0.10
CA ASN A 90 -9.60 5.72 -0.89
C ASN A 90 -10.48 6.50 -1.87
N PHE A 91 -10.91 7.72 -1.53
CA PHE A 91 -11.79 8.54 -2.38
C PHE A 91 -11.06 9.46 -3.37
N PHE A 92 -9.73 9.61 -3.25
CA PHE A 92 -8.94 10.58 -4.03
C PHE A 92 -9.14 10.46 -5.56
N HIS A 93 -9.20 9.23 -6.06
CA HIS A 93 -9.42 8.97 -7.49
C HIS A 93 -10.86 9.24 -7.93
N LYS A 94 -11.83 9.00 -7.05
CA LYS A 94 -13.24 9.20 -7.36
C LYS A 94 -13.55 10.69 -7.48
N GLU A 95 -12.97 11.48 -6.58
CA GLU A 95 -13.12 12.94 -6.51
C GLU A 95 -12.57 13.68 -7.73
N GLN A 96 -11.58 13.11 -8.42
CA GLN A 96 -10.97 13.71 -9.63
C GLN A 96 -11.72 13.41 -10.93
N ARG A 97 -12.81 12.63 -10.88
CA ARG A 97 -13.57 12.33 -12.10
C ARG A 97 -14.41 13.56 -12.50
N PRO A 98 -14.48 13.92 -13.81
CA PRO A 98 -15.21 15.11 -14.26
C PRO A 98 -16.70 15.17 -13.85
N ARG A 99 -17.34 14.01 -13.69
CA ARG A 99 -18.77 13.88 -13.33
C ARG A 99 -18.98 13.52 -11.85
N TYR A 100 -17.97 13.69 -11.00
CA TYR A 100 -18.11 13.38 -9.59
C TYR A 100 -18.85 14.51 -8.87
N THR A 101 -20.04 14.18 -8.37
CA THR A 101 -20.79 15.04 -7.45
C THR A 101 -20.75 14.40 -6.06
N PRO A 102 -20.24 15.10 -5.03
CA PRO A 102 -20.34 14.64 -3.65
C PRO A 102 -21.82 14.43 -3.30
N ASN A 103 -22.14 13.30 -2.68
CA ASN A 103 -23.52 13.12 -2.24
C ASN A 103 -23.74 14.01 -1.00
N PRO A 104 -24.74 14.92 -1.04
CA PRO A 104 -24.95 15.94 -0.01
C PRO A 104 -25.27 15.35 1.37
N PHE A 105 -25.68 14.09 1.42
CA PHE A 105 -25.95 13.39 2.67
C PHE A 105 -24.71 12.75 3.29
N HIS A 106 -23.52 12.79 2.70
CA HIS A 106 -22.31 12.30 3.36
C HIS A 106 -21.75 13.34 4.34
N ALA A 107 -21.14 12.87 5.43
CA ALA A 107 -20.58 13.74 6.47
C ALA A 107 -19.49 14.67 5.91
N GLU A 108 -18.72 14.19 4.92
CA GLU A 108 -17.67 14.97 4.25
C GLU A 108 -18.23 16.15 3.43
N SER A 109 -19.52 16.14 3.09
CA SER A 109 -20.20 17.22 2.35
C SER A 109 -20.91 18.21 3.25
N LEU A 110 -20.97 17.95 4.56
CA LEU A 110 -21.63 18.84 5.51
C LEU A 110 -20.70 19.97 5.93
N HIS A 111 -21.27 21.15 6.17
CA HIS A 111 -20.53 22.27 6.72
C HIS A 111 -20.23 22.00 8.21
N TYR A 112 -18.97 22.18 8.60
CA TYR A 112 -18.50 22.08 9.99
C TYR A 112 -18.10 23.48 10.47
N ASN A 113 -18.72 23.93 11.57
CA ASN A 113 -18.29 25.12 12.27
C ASN A 113 -17.28 24.71 13.36
N THR A 114 -16.03 25.14 13.19
CA THR A 114 -14.93 24.83 14.10
C THR A 114 -14.98 25.60 15.42
N GLU A 115 -15.58 26.79 15.43
CA GLU A 115 -15.63 27.68 16.60
C GLU A 115 -16.68 27.20 17.61
N GLU A 116 -17.85 26.80 17.13
CA GLU A 116 -18.97 26.36 17.97
C GLU A 116 -19.13 24.83 18.02
N ASP A 117 -18.25 24.06 17.37
CA ASP A 117 -18.22 22.59 17.34
C ASP A 117 -19.57 21.94 16.95
N TYR A 118 -20.08 22.29 15.75
CA TYR A 118 -21.29 21.69 15.21
C TYR A 118 -21.22 21.47 13.69
N TYR A 119 -22.03 20.52 13.22
CA TYR A 119 -22.28 20.30 11.79
C TYR A 119 -23.63 20.86 11.36
N VAL A 120 -23.77 21.25 10.11
CA VAL A 120 -25.06 21.64 9.51
C VAL A 120 -25.53 20.51 8.60
N CYS A 121 -26.72 19.97 8.85
CA CYS A 121 -27.28 18.95 7.98
C CYS A 121 -27.84 19.55 6.68
N PRO A 122 -28.18 18.74 5.66
CA PRO A 122 -28.70 19.26 4.38
C PRO A 122 -30.02 20.03 4.47
N MET A 123 -30.80 19.84 5.54
CA MET A 123 -32.03 20.61 5.82
C MET A 123 -31.74 21.94 6.55
N GLY A 124 -30.48 22.26 6.85
CA GLY A 124 -30.06 23.51 7.51
C GLY A 124 -30.05 23.49 9.04
N GLN A 125 -30.56 22.44 9.70
CA GLN A 125 -30.48 22.33 11.18
C GLN A 125 -29.06 22.01 11.68
N ARG A 126 -28.77 22.48 12.90
CA ARG A 126 -27.53 22.18 13.62
C ARG A 126 -27.50 20.73 14.11
N MET A 127 -26.32 20.13 14.06
CA MET A 127 -26.00 18.82 14.60
C MET A 127 -24.93 19.00 15.67
N ASN A 128 -25.35 18.92 16.94
CA ASN A 128 -24.49 19.20 18.08
C ASN A 128 -23.67 17.98 18.46
N ARG A 129 -22.48 18.20 19.01
CA ARG A 129 -21.63 17.12 19.52
C ARG A 129 -22.28 16.45 20.73
N ILE A 130 -22.34 15.11 20.69
CA ILE A 130 -22.93 14.27 21.75
C ILE A 130 -21.89 13.36 22.44
N GLY A 131 -20.63 13.44 22.01
CA GLY A 131 -19.52 12.72 22.64
C GLY A 131 -18.48 12.23 21.64
N THR A 132 -17.59 11.38 22.11
CA THR A 132 -16.51 10.79 21.32
C THR A 132 -16.59 9.28 21.44
N ARG A 133 -16.45 8.61 20.30
CA ARG A 133 -16.31 7.16 20.22
C ARG A 133 -14.84 6.83 20.02
N ARG A 134 -14.36 5.86 20.80
CA ARG A 134 -13.02 5.27 20.63
C ARG A 134 -13.20 3.87 20.07
N ASP A 135 -12.53 3.60 18.97
CA ASP A 135 -12.47 2.28 18.37
C ASP A 135 -11.01 1.83 18.26
N LYS A 136 -10.80 0.52 18.21
CA LYS A 136 -9.49 -0.10 18.05
C LYS A 136 -9.40 -0.73 16.66
N THR A 137 -8.39 -0.36 15.89
CA THR A 137 -8.12 -0.97 14.58
C THR A 137 -7.57 -2.38 14.75
N ALA A 138 -7.46 -3.12 13.63
CA ALA A 138 -6.87 -4.45 13.63
C ALA A 138 -5.37 -4.47 14.02
N SER A 139 -4.62 -3.38 13.82
CA SER A 139 -3.25 -3.19 14.35
C SER A 139 -3.22 -2.93 15.85
N GLY A 140 -4.36 -2.59 16.44
CA GLY A 140 -4.47 -2.18 17.84
C GLY A 140 -4.37 -0.67 18.07
N TYR A 141 -4.26 0.14 17.01
CA TYR A 141 -4.29 1.59 17.07
C TYR A 141 -5.66 2.09 17.52
N ILE A 142 -5.66 3.11 18.39
CA ILE A 142 -6.89 3.73 18.91
C ILE A 142 -7.25 4.91 18.02
N THR A 143 -8.39 4.81 17.33
CA THR A 143 -8.98 5.91 16.57
C THR A 143 -10.07 6.59 17.39
N GLU A 144 -10.14 7.91 17.29
CA GLU A 144 -11.18 8.72 17.93
C GLU A 144 -12.10 9.35 16.88
N SER A 145 -13.41 9.17 17.05
CA SER A 145 -14.43 9.75 16.18
C SER A 145 -15.41 10.57 17.02
N ALA A 146 -15.54 11.86 16.72
CA ALA A 146 -16.53 12.72 17.35
C ALA A 146 -17.93 12.39 16.78
N ARG A 147 -18.94 12.33 17.65
CA ARG A 147 -20.32 12.03 17.25
C ARG A 147 -21.17 13.29 17.33
N TYR A 148 -21.91 13.56 16.26
CA TYR A 148 -22.82 14.71 16.16
C TYR A 148 -24.24 14.23 15.85
N LYS A 149 -25.23 14.82 16.54
CA LYS A 149 -26.64 14.43 16.41
C LYS A 149 -27.50 15.61 15.97
N ALA A 150 -28.36 15.39 14.98
CA ALA A 150 -29.36 16.35 14.56
C ALA A 150 -30.42 16.57 15.64
N GLN A 151 -30.96 17.78 15.72
CA GLN A 151 -31.93 18.18 16.75
C GLN A 151 -33.29 17.52 16.54
N ASN A 152 -33.83 17.57 15.31
CA ASN A 152 -35.11 16.96 14.99
C ASN A 152 -35.17 16.46 13.54
N CYS A 153 -35.32 15.15 13.35
CA CYS A 153 -35.50 14.54 12.03
C CYS A 153 -36.92 13.99 11.80
N GLU A 154 -37.83 14.19 12.73
CA GLU A 154 -39.23 13.80 12.58
C GLU A 154 -39.91 14.68 11.52
N GLY A 155 -40.68 14.05 10.61
CA GLY A 155 -41.34 14.75 9.50
C GLY A 155 -40.40 15.38 8.45
N CYS A 156 -39.08 15.21 8.54
CA CYS A 156 -38.14 15.83 7.62
C CYS A 156 -38.32 15.30 6.17
N PRO A 157 -38.58 16.15 5.16
CA PRO A 157 -38.80 15.72 3.77
C PRO A 157 -37.60 14.97 3.17
N LEU A 158 -36.39 15.29 3.63
CA LEU A 158 -35.15 14.68 3.14
C LEU A 158 -34.82 13.34 3.81
N ARG A 159 -35.59 12.90 4.81
CA ARG A 159 -35.25 11.74 5.65
C ARG A 159 -34.97 10.47 4.85
N GLY A 160 -35.81 10.17 3.85
CA GLY A 160 -35.71 8.95 3.04
C GLY A 160 -34.35 8.78 2.34
N SER A 161 -33.75 9.89 1.90
CA SER A 161 -32.43 9.90 1.25
C SER A 161 -31.28 10.20 2.21
N CYS A 162 -31.58 10.74 3.40
CA CYS A 162 -30.60 11.28 4.34
C CYS A 162 -29.97 10.20 5.25
N PHE A 163 -30.79 9.38 5.91
CA PHE A 163 -30.32 8.29 6.78
C PHE A 163 -31.45 7.28 7.08
N LYS A 164 -31.10 6.04 7.43
CA LYS A 164 -32.07 4.94 7.62
C LYS A 164 -32.38 4.59 9.09
N ALA A 165 -31.57 5.04 10.04
CA ALA A 165 -31.71 4.68 11.45
C ALA A 165 -32.97 5.30 12.09
N GLN A 166 -33.44 4.70 13.20
CA GLN A 166 -34.50 5.27 14.03
C GLN A 166 -34.01 6.51 14.79
N GLY A 167 -34.93 7.43 15.10
CA GLY A 167 -34.63 8.69 15.78
C GLY A 167 -33.98 9.73 14.87
N ASN A 168 -33.11 10.55 15.45
CA ASN A 168 -32.40 11.61 14.74
C ASN A 168 -31.09 11.11 14.14
N ARG A 169 -30.69 11.72 13.02
CA ARG A 169 -29.42 11.41 12.36
C ARG A 169 -28.24 11.63 13.30
N ILE A 170 -27.35 10.64 13.35
CA ILE A 170 -26.04 10.73 13.98
C ILE A 170 -24.98 10.56 12.90
N ILE A 171 -23.94 11.38 12.93
CA ILE A 171 -22.72 11.20 12.14
C ILE A 171 -21.54 10.98 13.07
N GLU A 172 -20.60 10.14 12.65
CA GLU A 172 -19.32 9.95 13.31
C GLU A 172 -18.23 10.52 12.41
N VAL A 173 -17.41 11.42 12.94
CA VAL A 173 -16.38 12.11 12.18
C VAL A 173 -15.04 12.00 12.87
N ASN A 174 -14.06 11.48 12.14
CA ASN A 174 -12.67 11.46 12.56
C ASN A 174 -11.96 12.70 12.01
N HIS A 175 -11.86 13.73 12.86
CA HIS A 175 -11.27 15.01 12.50
C HIS A 175 -9.80 14.91 12.11
N ARG A 176 -9.03 14.05 12.80
CA ARG A 176 -7.61 13.85 12.52
C ARG A 176 -7.41 13.23 11.13
N LEU A 177 -8.15 12.17 10.82
CA LEU A 177 -8.11 11.55 9.49
C LEU A 177 -8.55 12.53 8.40
N ASN A 178 -9.57 13.36 8.65
CA ASN A 178 -10.00 14.37 7.70
C ASN A 178 -8.93 15.44 7.46
N GLN A 179 -8.20 15.84 8.50
CA GLN A 179 -7.03 16.71 8.36
C GLN A 179 -5.95 16.06 7.51
N TYR A 180 -5.61 14.79 7.76
CA TYR A 180 -4.64 14.06 6.94
C TYR A 180 -5.06 13.92 5.47
N LYS A 181 -6.34 13.64 5.20
CA LYS A 181 -6.86 13.59 3.83
C LYS A 181 -6.75 14.94 3.12
N ARG A 182 -6.98 16.06 3.83
CA ARG A 182 -6.80 17.42 3.27
C ARG A 182 -5.35 17.68 2.91
N GLN A 183 -4.42 17.43 3.83
CA GLN A 183 -2.98 17.57 3.59
C GLN A 183 -2.50 16.67 2.44
N ALA A 184 -2.92 15.40 2.44
CA ALA A 184 -2.61 14.46 1.36
C ALA A 184 -3.16 14.95 0.02
N ARG A 185 -4.37 15.52 -0.02
CA ARG A 185 -4.95 16.09 -1.25
C ARG A 185 -4.09 17.24 -1.77
N GLU A 186 -3.72 18.19 -0.91
CA GLU A 186 -2.88 19.35 -1.27
C GLU A 186 -1.54 18.90 -1.85
N ILE A 187 -0.82 18.03 -1.15
CA ILE A 187 0.47 17.48 -1.59
C ILE A 187 0.33 16.68 -2.88
N LEU A 188 -0.69 15.83 -3.03
CA LEU A 188 -0.87 15.02 -4.24
C LEU A 188 -1.24 15.86 -5.47
N LEU A 189 -1.89 17.02 -5.28
CA LEU A 189 -2.25 17.96 -6.35
C LEU A 189 -1.14 18.97 -6.69
N SER A 190 -0.11 19.09 -5.84
CA SER A 190 1.10 19.85 -6.14
C SER A 190 1.82 19.33 -7.39
N GLU A 191 2.75 20.13 -7.92
CA GLU A 191 3.58 19.73 -9.07
C GLU A 191 4.39 18.45 -8.78
N GLU A 192 5.04 18.37 -7.62
CA GLU A 192 5.77 17.16 -7.19
C GLU A 192 4.82 15.97 -6.99
N GLY A 193 3.62 16.21 -6.44
CA GLY A 193 2.59 15.18 -6.32
C GLY A 193 2.15 14.61 -7.66
N ILE A 194 2.01 15.45 -8.69
CA ILE A 194 1.71 15.01 -10.04
C ILE A 194 2.86 14.19 -10.62
N LYS A 195 4.12 14.64 -10.44
CA LYS A 195 5.32 13.89 -10.87
C LYS A 195 5.38 12.51 -10.21
N HIS A 196 5.25 12.44 -8.88
CA HIS A 196 5.25 11.18 -8.14
C HIS A 196 4.10 10.25 -8.55
N ARG A 197 2.89 10.80 -8.79
CA ARG A 197 1.75 10.01 -9.29
C ARG A 197 2.00 9.44 -10.69
N GLY A 198 2.60 10.21 -11.59
CA GLY A 198 2.98 9.75 -12.93
C GLY A 198 4.07 8.68 -12.91
N ARG A 199 4.99 8.75 -11.93
CA ARG A 199 6.08 7.77 -11.77
C ARG A 199 5.59 6.35 -11.42
N ARG A 200 4.36 6.19 -10.92
CA ARG A 200 3.82 4.88 -10.54
C ARG A 200 3.85 3.84 -11.67
N CYS A 201 3.43 4.24 -12.87
CA CYS A 201 3.40 3.35 -14.04
C CYS A 201 4.81 2.90 -14.46
N ILE A 202 5.84 3.69 -14.13
CA ILE A 202 7.23 3.43 -14.50
C ILE A 202 8.07 2.86 -13.35
N GLU A 203 7.65 2.98 -12.09
CA GLU A 203 8.38 2.46 -10.93
C GLU A 203 7.80 1.10 -10.49
N PRO A 204 6.88 0.98 -9.50
CA PRO A 204 6.49 -0.32 -8.98
C PRO A 204 5.66 -1.14 -9.98
N GLU A 205 4.82 -0.51 -10.79
CA GLU A 205 3.97 -1.25 -11.74
C GLU A 205 4.78 -1.84 -12.90
N ALA A 206 5.80 -1.13 -13.36
CA ALA A 206 6.74 -1.65 -14.36
C ALA A 206 7.52 -2.86 -13.83
N VAL A 207 7.96 -2.82 -12.57
CA VAL A 207 8.66 -3.95 -11.92
C VAL A 207 7.73 -5.15 -11.79
N PHE A 208 6.50 -4.96 -11.28
CA PHE A 208 5.50 -6.03 -11.22
C PHE A 208 5.14 -6.58 -12.61
N GLY A 209 5.05 -5.72 -13.62
CA GLY A 209 4.78 -6.11 -15.00
C GLY A 209 5.88 -6.99 -15.59
N GLN A 210 7.14 -6.57 -15.43
CA GLN A 210 8.31 -7.36 -15.86
C GLN A 210 8.37 -8.71 -15.15
N MET A 211 8.16 -8.72 -13.84
CA MET A 211 8.16 -9.94 -13.03
C MET A 211 7.09 -10.94 -13.51
N LYS A 212 5.83 -10.49 -13.63
CA LYS A 212 4.70 -11.38 -13.91
C LYS A 212 4.54 -11.77 -15.37
N TYR A 213 4.77 -10.84 -16.29
CA TYR A 213 4.51 -11.05 -17.72
C TYR A 213 5.77 -11.40 -18.50
N ASN A 214 6.89 -10.70 -18.26
CA ASN A 214 8.11 -10.93 -19.03
C ASN A 214 8.95 -12.10 -18.48
N MET A 215 8.87 -12.35 -17.17
CA MET A 215 9.64 -13.41 -16.50
C MET A 215 8.78 -14.58 -16.02
N ALA A 216 7.46 -14.53 -16.27
CA ALA A 216 6.49 -15.54 -15.84
C ALA A 216 6.51 -15.87 -14.32
N TYR A 217 7.04 -14.97 -13.49
CA TYR A 217 7.07 -15.14 -12.03
C TYR A 217 5.72 -14.69 -11.44
N ARG A 218 4.72 -15.57 -11.52
CA ARG A 218 3.35 -15.31 -11.07
C ARG A 218 2.98 -16.00 -9.77
N ARG A 219 3.74 -17.03 -9.37
CA ARG A 219 3.49 -17.83 -8.17
C ARG A 219 4.81 -18.20 -7.51
N PHE A 220 4.79 -18.21 -6.19
CA PHE A 220 5.88 -18.75 -5.39
C PHE A 220 5.96 -20.27 -5.56
N ARG A 221 7.19 -20.79 -5.64
CA ARG A 221 7.45 -22.22 -5.83
C ARG A 221 7.48 -23.00 -4.51
N HIS A 222 7.72 -22.30 -3.41
CA HIS A 222 7.90 -22.87 -2.09
C HIS A 222 6.70 -22.60 -1.17
N LYS A 223 6.61 -23.38 -0.10
CA LYS A 223 5.65 -23.20 1.00
C LYS A 223 6.43 -22.86 2.28
N GLY A 224 5.84 -22.02 3.13
CA GLY A 224 6.48 -21.49 4.34
C GLY A 224 7.19 -20.17 4.08
N GLU A 225 7.05 -19.23 5.02
CA GLU A 225 7.49 -17.84 4.86
C GLU A 225 8.99 -17.75 4.59
N ASP A 226 9.83 -18.50 5.30
CA ASP A 226 11.28 -18.48 5.14
C ASP A 226 11.71 -18.89 3.73
N LYS A 227 11.12 -19.98 3.21
CA LYS A 227 11.46 -20.50 1.88
C LYS A 227 10.97 -19.57 0.77
N VAL A 228 9.79 -18.97 0.96
CA VAL A 228 9.24 -18.00 0.00
C VAL A 228 10.04 -16.69 0.02
N THR A 229 10.45 -16.23 1.19
CA THR A 229 11.32 -15.06 1.37
C THR A 229 12.65 -15.28 0.67
N MET A 230 13.29 -16.45 0.87
CA MET A 230 14.53 -16.82 0.20
C MET A 230 14.38 -16.87 -1.33
N ASP A 231 13.33 -17.51 -1.84
CA ASP A 231 13.04 -17.59 -3.28
C ASP A 231 12.88 -16.19 -3.90
N PHE A 232 12.12 -15.31 -3.24
CA PHE A 232 11.94 -13.95 -3.72
C PHE A 232 13.21 -13.10 -3.58
N ALA A 233 14.02 -13.31 -2.54
CA ALA A 233 15.30 -12.62 -2.38
C ALA A 233 16.24 -12.89 -3.57
N PHE A 234 16.38 -14.17 -3.97
CA PHE A 234 17.17 -14.53 -5.14
C PHE A 234 16.61 -13.92 -6.42
N PHE A 235 15.28 -13.92 -6.59
CA PHE A 235 14.64 -13.25 -7.71
C PHE A 235 14.96 -11.74 -7.72
N ALA A 236 14.84 -11.06 -6.58
CA ALA A 236 15.10 -9.61 -6.48
C ALA A 236 16.55 -9.25 -6.79
N ILE A 237 17.51 -10.03 -6.30
CA ILE A 237 18.94 -9.86 -6.61
C ILE A 237 19.18 -10.04 -8.12
N ALA A 238 18.69 -11.14 -8.70
CA ALA A 238 18.85 -11.42 -10.13
C ALA A 238 18.18 -10.33 -11.00
N PHE A 239 17.01 -9.85 -10.59
CA PHE A 239 16.29 -8.77 -11.25
C PHE A 239 17.11 -7.47 -11.28
N ASN A 240 17.66 -7.08 -10.13
CA ASN A 240 18.48 -5.87 -10.01
C ASN A 240 19.78 -5.98 -10.81
N ILE A 241 20.48 -7.12 -10.76
CA ILE A 241 21.69 -7.36 -11.54
C ILE A 241 21.39 -7.26 -13.03
N LYS A 242 20.35 -7.95 -13.52
CA LYS A 242 19.95 -7.90 -14.95
C LYS A 242 19.75 -6.45 -15.39
N LYS A 243 19.08 -5.66 -14.55
CA LYS A 243 18.83 -4.24 -14.81
C LYS A 243 20.12 -3.42 -14.82
N MET A 244 21.01 -3.65 -13.88
CA MET A 244 22.31 -2.99 -13.80
C MET A 244 23.13 -3.25 -15.07
N CYS A 245 23.24 -4.50 -15.52
CA CYS A 245 23.92 -4.84 -16.76
C CYS A 245 23.29 -4.14 -17.98
N ALA A 246 21.96 -4.12 -18.07
CA ALA A 246 21.26 -3.42 -19.16
C ALA A 246 21.54 -1.91 -19.17
N LYS A 247 21.58 -1.26 -17.99
CA LYS A 247 21.94 0.16 -17.86
C LYS A 247 23.39 0.42 -18.26
N LEU A 248 24.33 -0.43 -17.84
CA LEU A 248 25.75 -0.32 -18.21
C LEU A 248 25.97 -0.45 -19.72
N LEU A 249 25.29 -1.41 -20.36
CA LEU A 249 25.35 -1.59 -21.82
C LEU A 249 24.84 -0.34 -22.56
N LYS A 250 23.71 0.23 -22.13
CA LYS A 250 23.16 1.47 -22.71
C LYS A 250 24.08 2.67 -22.51
N ALA A 251 24.84 2.70 -21.43
CA ALA A 251 25.81 3.76 -21.12
C ALA A 251 27.17 3.57 -21.82
N GLY A 252 27.30 2.63 -22.77
CA GLY A 252 28.56 2.35 -23.47
C GLY A 252 29.60 1.60 -22.64
N LYS A 253 29.29 1.20 -21.40
CA LYS A 253 30.19 0.47 -20.48
C LYS A 253 30.12 -1.04 -20.69
N GLY A 254 30.19 -1.49 -21.94
CA GLY A 254 30.01 -2.89 -22.32
C GLY A 254 31.05 -3.84 -21.72
N GLY A 255 32.30 -3.38 -21.53
CA GLY A 255 33.35 -4.14 -20.87
C GLY A 255 33.00 -4.50 -19.42
N THR A 256 32.56 -3.51 -18.63
CA THR A 256 32.14 -3.71 -17.24
C THR A 256 30.93 -4.65 -17.13
N ALA A 257 29.95 -4.50 -18.03
CA ALA A 257 28.79 -5.39 -18.08
C ALA A 257 29.20 -6.84 -18.38
N ARG A 258 30.16 -7.05 -19.30
CA ARG A 258 30.70 -8.39 -19.60
C ARG A 258 31.41 -8.99 -18.39
N ILE A 259 32.22 -8.22 -17.66
CA ILE A 259 32.90 -8.70 -16.45
C ILE A 259 31.90 -9.15 -15.39
N ILE A 260 30.84 -8.37 -15.14
CA ILE A 260 29.78 -8.75 -14.19
C ILE A 260 29.10 -10.05 -14.62
N CYS A 261 28.74 -10.18 -15.90
CA CYS A 261 28.15 -11.40 -16.44
C CYS A 261 29.09 -12.62 -16.31
N ILE A 262 30.39 -12.45 -16.55
CA ILE A 262 31.39 -13.52 -16.39
C ILE A 262 31.49 -13.92 -14.93
N LEU A 263 31.67 -12.97 -14.01
CA LEU A 263 31.77 -13.25 -12.57
C LEU A 263 30.54 -14.00 -12.05
N ILE A 264 29.34 -13.56 -12.42
CA ILE A 264 28.10 -14.22 -12.03
C ILE A 264 28.01 -15.61 -12.64
N ARG A 265 28.36 -15.78 -13.92
CA ARG A 265 28.35 -17.10 -14.57
C ARG A 265 29.34 -18.04 -13.90
N THR A 266 30.53 -17.58 -13.55
CA THR A 266 31.54 -18.36 -12.83
C THR A 266 31.04 -18.77 -11.45
N ILE A 267 30.50 -17.82 -10.67
CA ILE A 267 29.91 -18.07 -9.36
C ILE A 267 28.79 -19.11 -9.48
N MET A 268 27.83 -18.89 -10.39
CA MET A 268 26.71 -19.81 -10.60
C MET A 268 27.17 -21.20 -11.05
N THR A 269 28.20 -21.29 -11.91
CA THR A 269 28.76 -22.57 -12.37
C THR A 269 29.50 -23.30 -11.25
N GLN A 270 30.16 -22.56 -10.36
CA GLN A 270 30.84 -23.13 -9.19
C GLN A 270 29.82 -23.64 -8.17
N TYR A 271 28.74 -22.89 -7.93
CA TYR A 271 27.65 -23.34 -7.06
C TYR A 271 26.86 -24.52 -7.64
N THR A 272 26.57 -24.55 -8.95
CA THR A 272 25.88 -25.70 -9.56
C THR A 272 26.75 -26.95 -9.55
N ARG A 273 28.07 -26.83 -9.74
CA ARG A 273 29.02 -27.95 -9.57
C ARG A 273 29.06 -28.44 -8.12
N ASN A 274 29.07 -27.53 -7.14
CA ASN A 274 29.05 -27.90 -5.72
C ASN A 274 27.74 -28.56 -5.30
N ILE A 275 26.60 -28.11 -5.84
CA ILE A 275 25.28 -28.74 -5.59
C ILE A 275 25.23 -30.14 -6.23
N ALA A 276 25.70 -30.30 -7.48
CA ALA A 276 25.76 -31.60 -8.13
C ALA A 276 26.68 -32.58 -7.37
N ALA A 277 27.83 -32.10 -6.87
CA ALA A 277 28.73 -32.89 -6.02
C ALA A 277 28.07 -33.26 -4.68
N TYR A 278 27.28 -32.36 -4.07
CA TYR A 278 26.55 -32.64 -2.84
C TYR A 278 25.50 -33.75 -3.02
N TYR A 279 24.74 -33.73 -4.12
CA TYR A 279 23.78 -34.80 -4.44
C TYR A 279 24.47 -36.15 -4.70
N GLN A 280 25.60 -36.16 -5.44
CA GLN A 280 26.38 -37.38 -5.66
C GLN A 280 27.01 -37.95 -4.38
N ILE A 281 27.34 -37.11 -3.40
CA ILE A 281 27.82 -37.55 -2.07
C ILE A 281 26.66 -38.11 -1.23
N SER A 282 25.45 -37.54 -1.34
CA SER A 282 24.27 -38.05 -0.62
C SER A 282 23.76 -39.39 -1.16
N GLU A 283 23.79 -39.63 -2.47
CA GLU A 283 23.42 -40.92 -3.06
C GLU A 283 24.37 -42.05 -2.65
N LYS A 284 25.67 -41.76 -2.47
CA LYS A 284 26.67 -42.74 -1.98
C LYS A 284 26.57 -43.06 -0.48
N ARG A 285 25.79 -42.32 0.30
CA ARG A 285 25.55 -42.62 1.73
C ARG A 285 24.24 -43.37 1.98
N VAL A 286 23.40 -43.51 0.95
CA VAL A 286 22.07 -44.16 1.02
C VAL A 286 22.04 -45.47 0.21
N ALA A 287 23.15 -45.84 -0.43
CA ALA A 287 23.41 -47.16 -1.00
C ALA A 287 24.39 -47.93 -0.10
#